data_AF-A0A4P1S2B4-F1
#
_entry.id   AF-A0A4P1S2B4-F1
#
_cell.length_a   1.000
_cell.length_b   1.000
_cell.length_c   1.000
_cell.angle_alpha   90.00
_cell.angle_beta   90.00
_cell.angle_gamma   90.00
#
_symmetry.space_group_name_H-M   'P 1'
#
loop_
_entity.id
_entity.type
_entity.pdbx_description
1 polymer ?
#
loop_
_entity_poly.entity_id
_entity_poly.type
_entity_poly.pdbx_seq_one_letter_code
_entity_poly.pdbx_strand_id
1 'polypeptide(L)'
;MKTLLDLKVGETAVVMKMSGGFHMQVQLKNLGFHEGVAVTLAKKSAIGGPLMVTVNGSNVAIGRGIASKILISSTDGSTERAHETDSAHGTTK
;
A
#
# COMPACT_ATOMS: atom_id res chain seq x y z
N MET A 1 -3.13 15.45 0.70
CA MET A 1 -1.94 14.56 0.69
C MET A 1 -2.46 13.13 0.73
N LYS A 2 -2.05 12.26 -0.21
CA LYS A 2 -2.48 10.85 -0.25
C LYS A 2 -1.44 9.96 0.46
N THR A 3 -1.91 8.98 1.21
CA THR A 3 -1.07 7.98 1.89
C THR A 3 -1.30 6.59 1.31
N LEU A 4 -0.47 5.61 1.70
CA LEU A 4 -0.71 4.20 1.35
C LEU A 4 -2.08 3.69 1.81
N LEU A 5 -2.68 4.30 2.84
CA LEU A 5 -4.02 3.96 3.31
C LEU A 5 -5.12 4.40 2.33
N ASP A 6 -4.85 5.37 1.48
CA ASP A 6 -5.83 5.93 0.54
C ASP A 6 -5.82 5.20 -0.81
N LEU A 7 -4.79 4.40 -1.12
CA LEU A 7 -4.79 3.56 -2.33
C LEU A 7 -5.93 2.55 -2.32
N LYS A 8 -6.40 2.21 -3.52
CA LYS A 8 -7.27 1.05 -3.76
C LYS A 8 -6.46 -0.16 -4.19
N VAL A 9 -7.05 -1.34 -3.99
CA VAL A 9 -6.44 -2.61 -4.40
C VAL A 9 -6.29 -2.61 -5.92
N GLY A 10 -5.10 -2.97 -6.40
CA GLY A 10 -4.74 -2.93 -7.82
C GLY A 10 -4.17 -1.58 -8.30
N GLU A 11 -4.28 -0.51 -7.52
CA GLU A 11 -3.67 0.78 -7.90
C GLU A 11 -2.17 0.77 -7.67
N THR A 12 -1.45 1.50 -8.53
CA THR A 12 -0.02 1.73 -8.42
C THR A 12 0.22 3.21 -8.09
N ALA A 13 1.12 3.46 -7.15
CA ALA A 13 1.51 4.80 -6.76
C ALA A 13 3.02 4.90 -6.58
N VAL A 14 3.56 6.11 -6.62
CA VAL A 14 4.98 6.37 -6.44
C VAL A 14 5.23 6.90 -5.04
N VAL A 15 6.20 6.33 -4.32
CA VAL A 15 6.61 6.83 -3.01
C VAL A 15 7.25 8.21 -3.19
N MET A 16 6.63 9.24 -2.64
CA MET A 16 7.16 10.60 -2.66
C MET A 16 8.09 10.85 -1.49
N LYS A 17 7.63 10.49 -0.28
CA LYS A 17 8.37 10.79 0.95
C LYS A 17 7.90 9.89 2.09
N MET A 18 8.77 9.65 3.07
CA MET A 18 8.45 8.90 4.28
C MET A 18 8.49 9.83 5.49
N SER A 19 7.33 10.16 6.04
CA SER A 19 7.16 11.00 7.23
C SER A 19 7.35 10.19 8.53
N GLY A 20 8.48 9.49 8.62
CA GLY A 20 8.89 8.64 9.74
C GLY A 20 10.24 9.06 10.33
N GLY A 21 10.58 8.53 11.51
CA GLY A 21 11.91 8.72 12.10
C GLY A 21 13.01 8.05 11.28
N PHE A 22 14.26 8.44 11.52
CA PHE A 22 15.44 7.92 10.79
C PHE A 22 15.48 6.38 10.72
N HIS A 23 15.23 5.72 11.86
CA HIS A 23 15.27 4.26 11.95
C HIS A 23 14.24 3.56 11.04
N MET A 24 13.04 4.14 10.93
CA MET A 24 11.99 3.63 10.03
C MET A 24 12.40 3.80 8.56
N GLN A 25 12.97 4.96 8.21
CA GLN A 25 13.41 5.22 6.83
C GLN A 25 14.53 4.25 6.40
N VAL A 26 15.45 3.93 7.30
CA VAL A 26 16.52 2.94 7.04
C VAL A 26 15.93 1.54 6.83
N GLN A 27 15.01 1.11 7.70
CA GLN A 27 14.36 -0.20 7.52
C GLN A 27 13.57 -0.27 6.21
N LEU A 28 12.82 0.77 5.86
CA LEU A 28 12.10 0.85 4.58
C LEU A 28 13.05 0.81 3.39
N LYS A 29 14.16 1.56 3.42
CA LYS A 29 15.20 1.50 2.39
C LYS A 29 15.78 0.10 2.23
N ASN A 30 16.05 -0.59 3.33
CA ASN A 30 16.53 -1.98 3.30
C ASN A 30 15.52 -2.97 2.70
N LEU A 31 14.22 -2.68 2.86
CA LEU A 31 13.12 -3.43 2.23
C LEU A 31 12.87 -3.03 0.77
N GLY A 32 13.63 -2.09 0.22
CA GLY A 32 13.48 -1.62 -1.16
C GLY A 32 12.52 -0.43 -1.33
N PHE A 33 11.94 0.10 -0.25
CA PHE A 33 11.15 1.32 -0.30
C PHE A 33 12.08 2.54 -0.28
N HIS A 34 12.22 3.18 -1.44
CA HIS A 34 12.92 4.43 -1.61
C HIS A 34 12.03 5.47 -2.30
N GLU A 35 12.41 6.73 -2.19
CA GLU A 35 11.74 7.84 -2.87
C GLU A 35 11.85 7.63 -4.39
N GLY A 36 10.73 7.75 -5.10
CA GLY A 36 10.64 7.50 -6.54
C GLY A 36 10.25 6.07 -6.94
N VAL A 37 10.03 5.16 -5.98
CA VAL A 37 9.64 3.77 -6.30
C VAL A 37 8.14 3.64 -6.55
N ALA A 38 7.78 2.88 -7.58
CA ALA A 38 6.43 2.43 -7.82
C ALA A 38 6.06 1.28 -6.85
N VAL A 39 4.94 1.46 -6.15
CA VAL A 39 4.37 0.49 -5.23
C VAL A 39 2.93 0.20 -5.64
N THR A 40 2.58 -1.08 -5.70
CA THR A 40 1.25 -1.52 -6.09
C THR A 40 0.53 -2.08 -4.87
N LEU A 41 -0.72 -1.69 -4.65
CA LEU A 41 -1.49 -2.25 -3.53
C LEU A 41 -2.03 -3.63 -3.92
N ALA A 42 -1.41 -4.69 -3.40
CA ALA A 42 -1.85 -6.06 -3.66
C ALA A 42 -3.10 -6.43 -2.86
N LYS A 43 -3.16 -6.03 -1.58
CA LYS A 43 -4.32 -6.30 -0.73
C LYS A 43 -4.47 -5.26 0.36
N LYS A 44 -5.70 -4.77 0.55
CA LYS A 44 -6.06 -3.84 1.62
C LYS A 44 -6.96 -4.55 2.61
N SER A 45 -6.48 -4.79 3.82
CA SER A 45 -7.32 -5.32 4.89
C SER A 45 -7.94 -4.14 5.65
N ALA A 46 -9.25 -3.92 5.49
CA ALA A 46 -9.96 -2.80 6.09
C ALA A 46 -10.25 -2.98 7.59
N ILE A 47 -10.34 -4.22 8.08
CA ILE A 47 -10.64 -4.55 9.47
C ILE A 47 -9.40 -5.18 10.12
N GLY A 48 -8.69 -4.39 10.92
CA GLY A 48 -7.64 -4.86 11.84
C GLY A 48 -6.31 -5.29 11.21
N GLY A 49 -6.28 -5.65 9.92
CA GLY A 49 -5.10 -6.23 9.27
C GLY A 49 -4.08 -5.23 8.71
N PRO A 50 -2.86 -5.69 8.42
CA PRO A 50 -1.86 -4.92 7.66
C PRO A 50 -2.25 -4.78 6.18
N LEU A 51 -1.61 -3.85 5.48
CA LEU A 51 -1.74 -3.67 4.04
C LEU A 51 -0.63 -4.44 3.34
N MET A 52 -0.98 -5.20 2.31
CA MET A 52 0.01 -5.89 1.46
C MET A 52 0.26 -5.03 0.24
N VAL A 53 1.51 -4.63 0.07
CA VAL A 53 1.99 -3.85 -1.06
C VAL A 53 3.10 -4.60 -1.77
N THR A 54 3.14 -4.47 -3.09
CA THR A 54 4.18 -5.06 -3.93
C THR A 54 5.13 -3.96 -4.37
N VAL A 55 6.42 -4.17 -4.15
CA VAL A 55 7.51 -3.24 -4.46
C VAL A 55 8.60 -3.99 -5.19
N ASN A 56 8.94 -3.59 -6.43
CA ASN A 56 9.92 -4.29 -7.26
C ASN A 56 9.71 -5.81 -7.32
N GLY A 57 8.45 -6.27 -7.37
CA GLY A 57 8.08 -7.69 -7.36
C GLY A 57 8.15 -8.40 -6.00
N SER A 58 8.52 -7.69 -4.92
CA SER A 58 8.51 -8.21 -3.56
C SER A 58 7.24 -7.80 -2.81
N ASN A 59 6.55 -8.76 -2.19
CA ASN A 59 5.37 -8.48 -1.37
C ASN A 59 5.76 -8.14 0.07
N VAL A 60 5.41 -6.95 0.51
CA VAL A 60 5.72 -6.45 1.85
C VAL A 60 4.42 -6.11 2.58
N ALA A 61 4.29 -6.64 3.79
CA ALA A 61 3.20 -6.31 4.68
C ALA A 61 3.55 -5.05 5.49
N ILE A 62 2.78 -3.99 5.28
CA ILE A 62 2.94 -2.71 5.97
C ILE A 62 1.80 -2.53 6.97
N GLY A 63 2.17 -2.38 8.24
CA GLY A 63 1.20 -2.04 9.29
C GLY A 63 0.61 -0.64 9.09
N ARG A 64 -0.63 -0.43 9.56
CA ARG A 64 -1.35 0.86 9.43
C ARG A 64 -0.55 2.08 9.90
N GLY A 65 0.24 1.95 10.96
CA GLY A 65 1.05 3.04 11.50
C GLY A 65 2.26 3.44 10.65
N ILE A 66 2.78 2.53 9.83
CA ILE A 66 3.82 2.82 8.84
C ILE A 66 3.15 3.36 7.56
N ALA A 67 2.04 2.75 7.14
CA ALA A 67 1.29 3.17 5.96
C ALA A 67 0.79 4.62 6.04
N SER A 68 0.33 5.08 7.21
CA SER A 68 -0.12 6.47 7.42
C SER A 68 1.02 7.50 7.34
N LYS A 69 2.27 7.07 7.45
CA LYS A 69 3.47 7.92 7.41
C LYS A 69 4.11 7.96 6.03
N ILE A 70 3.73 7.07 5.12
CA ILE A 70 4.30 7.01 3.77
C ILE A 70 3.42 7.85 2.85
N LEU A 71 4.02 8.91 2.30
CA LEU A 71 3.40 9.77 1.31
C LEU A 71 3.61 9.18 -0.08
N ILE A 72 2.52 9.07 -0.81
CA ILE A 72 2.50 8.55 -2.16
C ILE A 72 1.91 9.56 -3.13
N SER A 73 2.28 9.42 -4.40
CA SER A 73 1.64 10.07 -5.53
C SER A 73 0.99 8.98 -6.37
N SER A 74 -0.34 8.88 -6.31
CA SER A 74 -1.08 8.02 -7.24
C SER A 74 -0.92 8.61 -8.64
N THR A 75 -0.33 7.83 -9.54
CA THR A 75 -0.47 8.10 -10.97
C THR A 75 -1.84 7.54 -11.34
N ASP A 76 -2.84 8.41 -11.32
CA ASP A 76 -4.19 8.10 -11.80
C ASP A 76 -4.11 7.90 -13.33
N GLY A 77 -3.61 6.73 -13.74
CA GLY A 77 -3.79 6.19 -15.08
C GLY A 77 -5.15 5.52 -15.12
N SER A 78 -6.10 6.16 -15.79
CA SER A 78 -7.38 5.63 -16.21
C SER A 78 -7.29 4.15 -16.62
N THR A 79 -7.70 3.23 -15.75
CA THR A 79 -8.12 1.89 -16.18
C THR A 79 -9.24 1.42 -15.26
N GLU A 80 -10.44 1.70 -15.73
CA GLU A 80 -11.59 0.82 -15.53
C GLU A 80 -11.13 -0.63 -15.72
N ARG A 81 -11.22 -1.46 -14.68
CA ARG A 81 -11.51 -2.89 -14.78
C ARG A 81 -11.72 -3.47 -13.38
N ALA A 82 -12.99 -3.78 -13.13
CA ALA A 82 -13.51 -4.85 -12.29
C ALA A 82 -12.93 -4.96 -10.87
N HIS A 83 -13.67 -4.44 -9.88
CA HIS A 83 -13.71 -5.07 -8.56
C HIS A 83 -15.12 -5.61 -8.33
N GLU A 84 -15.48 -6.59 -9.16
CA GLU A 84 -16.45 -7.60 -8.81
C GLU A 84 -15.70 -8.61 -7.94
N THR A 85 -15.88 -8.50 -6.63
CA THR A 85 -15.75 -9.66 -5.75
C THR A 85 -17.09 -9.81 -5.08
N ASP A 86 -17.97 -10.50 -5.80
CA ASP A 86 -18.90 -11.44 -5.23
C ASP A 86 -18.19 -12.33 -4.17
N SER A 87 -19.00 -12.84 -3.25
CA SER A 87 -18.72 -13.96 -2.36
C SER A 87 -18.00 -13.70 -1.03
N ALA A 88 -18.84 -13.85 0.01
CA ALA A 88 -18.58 -14.55 1.27
C ALA A 88 -17.95 -13.77 2.43
N HIS A 89 -18.76 -12.90 3.07
CA HIS A 89 -18.82 -12.97 4.53
C HIS A 89 -19.79 -14.09 4.90
N GLY A 90 -19.23 -15.31 4.93
CA GLY A 90 -19.92 -16.48 5.41
C GLY A 90 -20.38 -16.25 6.85
N THR A 91 -21.67 -16.50 7.06
CA THR A 91 -22.25 -16.91 8.33
C THR A 91 -21.29 -17.80 9.11
N THR A 92 -20.88 -17.38 10.29
CA THR A 92 -20.46 -18.33 11.33
C THR A 92 -21.42 -18.21 12.49
N LYS A 93 -22.01 -19.38 12.75
CA LYS A 93 -23.05 -19.78 13.69
C LYS A 93 -22.93 -19.21 15.10
#